data_AF-A6GHP8-F1
#
_entry.id   AF-A6GHP8-F1
#
_cell.length_a   1.000
_cell.length_b   1.000
_cell.length_c   1.000
_cell.angle_alpha   90.00
_cell.angle_beta   90.00
_cell.angle_gamma   90.00
#
_symmetry.space_group_name_H-M   'P 1'
#
loop_
_entity.id
_entity.type
_entity.pdbx_description
1 polymer ?
#
loop_
_entity_poly.entity_id
_entity_poly.type
_entity_poly.pdbx_seq_one_letter_code
_entity_poly.pdbx_strand_id
1 'polypeptide(L)'
;MPAGAQAVEAYLAKLPQGLASHPECKIKWSAVQRSLDLCPPGGERGLPSELVEFISRPHRPNEWVPEVYMHVWLVYAATQWCATEEALMDHFIESNRKLFEHFAYRVMFRLVGPRKIISQAAARWRNFHQGTTLEPIEIRPREAVLHHVVPANHCPEPIAHAYAGAIIAGVELAGAREVEVETRAQSPTLNVFTCRWR
;
A
#
# COMPACT_ATOMS: atom_id res chain seq x y z
N MET A 1 23.72 13.26 1.46
CA MET A 1 22.26 13.06 1.42
C MET A 1 21.97 11.59 1.72
N PRO A 2 21.06 11.25 2.66
CA PRO A 2 20.73 9.86 2.99
C PRO A 2 20.22 9.08 1.76
N ALA A 3 20.38 7.75 1.76
CA ALA A 3 19.97 6.90 0.64
C ALA A 3 18.45 7.01 0.38
N GLY A 4 17.66 7.08 1.45
CA GLY A 4 16.21 7.29 1.34
C GLY A 4 15.85 8.61 0.66
N ALA A 5 16.59 9.69 0.93
CA ALA A 5 16.32 10.99 0.32
C ALA A 5 16.64 10.99 -1.19
N GLN A 6 17.71 10.29 -1.61
CA GLN A 6 18.01 10.13 -3.04
C GLN A 6 16.92 9.32 -3.77
N ALA A 7 16.38 8.27 -3.13
CA ALA A 7 15.28 7.49 -3.68
C ALA A 7 14.00 8.32 -3.80
N VAL A 8 13.72 9.18 -2.83
CA VAL A 8 12.61 10.15 -2.88
C VAL A 8 12.76 11.12 -4.05
N GLU A 9 13.94 11.72 -4.23
CA GLU A 9 14.18 12.61 -5.37
C GLU A 9 13.96 11.89 -6.71
N ALA A 10 14.49 10.66 -6.84
CA ALA A 10 14.29 9.85 -8.05
C ALA A 10 12.83 9.49 -8.30
N TYR A 11 12.03 9.29 -7.25
CA TYR A 11 10.60 9.05 -7.37
C TYR A 11 9.85 10.34 -7.76
N LEU A 12 10.06 11.44 -7.04
CA LEU A 12 9.40 12.72 -7.29
C LEU A 12 9.69 13.27 -8.69
N ALA A 13 10.90 13.03 -9.22
CA ALA A 13 11.27 13.42 -10.58
C ALA A 13 10.45 12.73 -11.68
N LYS A 14 9.80 11.59 -11.38
CA LYS A 14 8.90 10.89 -12.31
C LYS A 14 7.46 11.39 -12.24
N LEU A 15 7.13 12.23 -11.27
CA LEU A 15 5.80 12.78 -11.06
C LEU A 15 5.67 14.16 -11.71
N PRO A 16 4.53 14.49 -12.34
CA PRO A 16 4.37 15.73 -13.11
C PRO A 16 4.46 17.01 -12.25
N GLN A 17 4.07 16.95 -10.97
CA GLN A 17 4.01 18.08 -10.05
C GLN A 17 4.62 17.75 -8.68
N GLY A 18 5.54 16.77 -8.63
CA GLY A 18 6.12 16.30 -7.37
C GLY A 18 5.05 15.87 -6.36
N LEU A 19 5.12 16.37 -5.12
CA LEU A 19 4.18 16.07 -4.03
C LEU A 19 2.72 16.45 -4.34
N ALA A 20 2.49 17.43 -5.21
CA ALA A 20 1.15 17.89 -5.58
C ALA A 20 0.51 17.05 -6.70
N SER A 21 1.19 16.01 -7.20
CA SER A 21 0.69 15.17 -8.29
C SER A 21 -0.50 14.32 -7.84
N HIS A 22 -1.42 14.06 -8.78
CA HIS A 22 -2.58 13.18 -8.60
C HIS A 22 -3.41 13.51 -7.34
N PRO A 23 -3.87 14.76 -7.16
CA PRO A 23 -4.59 15.18 -5.94
C PRO A 23 -5.93 14.44 -5.70
N GLU A 24 -6.47 13.79 -6.73
CA GLU A 24 -7.61 12.89 -6.65
C GLU A 24 -7.27 11.53 -6.00
N CYS A 25 -5.98 11.16 -5.97
CA CYS A 25 -5.50 9.95 -5.34
C CYS A 25 -5.32 10.16 -3.84
N LYS A 26 -6.18 9.52 -3.05
CA LYS A 26 -6.19 9.66 -1.60
C LYS A 26 -6.25 8.31 -0.92
N ILE A 27 -5.70 8.24 0.27
CA ILE A 27 -5.73 7.06 1.13
C ILE A 27 -6.27 7.45 2.51
N LYS A 28 -6.96 6.54 3.21
CA LYS A 28 -7.37 6.77 4.59
C LYS A 28 -6.17 6.74 5.53
N TRP A 29 -6.12 7.71 6.44
CA TRP A 29 -5.06 7.79 7.45
C TRP A 29 -4.92 6.50 8.28
N SER A 30 -6.01 5.79 8.56
CA SER A 30 -5.96 4.52 9.29
C SER A 30 -5.09 3.45 8.62
N ALA A 31 -4.95 3.49 7.29
CA ALA A 31 -4.07 2.61 6.52
C ALA A 31 -2.62 3.12 6.48
N VAL A 32 -2.42 4.44 6.64
CA VAL A 32 -1.09 5.07 6.62
C VAL A 32 -0.39 4.98 7.97
N GLN A 33 -1.10 5.26 9.06
CA GLN A 33 -0.53 5.47 10.39
C GLN A 33 0.41 4.35 10.84
N ARG A 34 0.11 3.09 10.51
CA ARG A 34 0.94 1.93 10.92
C ARG A 34 2.23 1.83 10.13
N SER A 35 2.24 2.32 8.89
CA SER A 35 3.45 2.37 8.08
C SER A 35 4.43 3.47 8.51
N LEU A 36 4.00 4.40 9.36
CA LEU A 36 4.89 5.38 9.98
C LEU A 36 5.86 4.72 10.97
N ASP A 37 5.49 3.56 11.54
CA ASP A 37 6.35 2.79 12.45
C ASP A 37 7.61 2.23 11.78
N LEU A 38 7.72 2.30 10.44
CA LEU A 38 8.93 1.91 9.69
C LEU A 38 10.12 2.83 9.95
N CYS A 39 9.88 4.10 10.30
CA CYS A 39 10.95 5.05 10.55
C CYS A 39 11.01 5.37 12.05
N PRO A 40 12.17 5.23 12.70
CA PRO A 40 12.30 5.68 14.07
C PRO A 40 12.20 7.21 14.16
N PRO A 41 11.81 7.74 15.33
CA PRO A 41 11.71 9.18 15.55
C PRO A 41 13.01 9.93 15.21
N GLY A 42 12.90 11.04 14.48
CA GLY A 42 14.06 11.85 14.05
C GLY A 42 14.80 11.30 12.82
N GLY A 43 14.25 10.25 12.20
CA GLY A 43 14.79 9.60 11.01
C GLY A 43 14.47 10.32 9.69
N GLU A 44 13.69 11.39 9.70
CA GLU A 44 13.16 12.14 8.54
C GLU A 44 14.17 13.07 7.82
N ARG A 45 15.47 12.95 8.10
CA ARG A 45 16.49 13.84 7.53
C ARG A 45 16.51 13.79 5.99
N GLY A 46 16.32 14.96 5.36
CA GLY A 46 16.36 15.08 3.90
C GLY A 46 15.03 14.78 3.20
N LEU A 47 13.95 14.53 3.95
CA LEU A 47 12.60 14.57 3.39
C LEU A 47 12.15 16.01 3.13
N PRO A 48 11.24 16.23 2.15
CA PRO A 48 10.61 17.53 1.95
C PRO A 48 9.94 18.03 3.24
N SER A 49 10.16 19.30 3.60
CA SER A 49 9.61 19.89 4.84
C SER A 49 8.09 19.82 4.89
N GLU A 50 7.43 19.99 3.75
CA GLU A 50 5.98 19.86 3.60
C GLU A 50 5.46 18.48 4.03
N LEU A 51 6.18 17.40 3.65
CA LEU A 51 5.83 16.05 4.07
C LEU A 51 6.05 15.87 5.58
N VAL A 52 7.16 16.38 6.12
CA VAL A 52 7.50 16.27 7.55
C VAL A 52 6.45 16.99 8.41
N GLU A 53 6.03 18.20 8.02
CA GLU A 53 4.97 18.94 8.70
C GLU A 53 3.64 18.17 8.62
N PHE A 54 3.32 17.61 7.45
CA PHE A 54 2.11 16.84 7.23
C PHE A 54 2.01 15.59 8.09
N ILE A 55 3.09 14.80 8.24
CA ILE A 55 3.04 13.58 9.06
C ILE A 55 3.09 13.88 10.56
N SER A 56 3.63 15.04 10.94
CA SER A 56 3.81 15.44 12.34
C SER A 56 2.55 15.98 12.99
N ARG A 57 1.57 16.44 12.19
CA ARG A 57 0.29 16.91 12.72
C ARG A 57 -0.65 15.74 13.05
N PRO A 58 -1.55 15.91 14.03
CA PRO A 58 -2.54 14.89 14.34
C PRO A 58 -3.56 14.74 13.19
N HIS A 59 -3.83 13.49 12.83
CA HIS A 59 -4.79 13.12 11.80
C HIS A 59 -5.90 12.23 12.36
N ARG A 60 -7.12 12.36 11.82
CA ARG A 60 -8.24 11.48 12.22
C ARG A 60 -8.12 10.15 11.46
N PRO A 61 -8.43 8.99 12.06
CA PRO A 61 -8.31 7.70 11.36
C PRO A 61 -9.08 7.61 10.02
N ASN A 62 -10.24 8.25 9.92
CA ASN A 62 -11.07 8.26 8.71
C ASN A 62 -10.77 9.42 7.75
N GLU A 63 -9.75 10.23 8.04
CA GLU A 63 -9.34 11.33 7.18
C GLU A 63 -8.73 10.81 5.88
N TRP A 64 -9.12 11.41 4.76
CA TRP A 64 -8.54 11.14 3.45
C TRP A 64 -7.35 12.06 3.22
N VAL A 65 -6.17 11.48 3.06
CA VAL A 65 -4.91 12.19 2.88
C VAL A 65 -4.36 11.95 1.47
N PRO A 66 -3.56 12.88 0.89
CA PRO A 66 -2.91 12.66 -0.40
C PRO A 66 -2.04 11.40 -0.37
N GLU A 67 -2.27 10.49 -1.30
CA GLU A 67 -1.58 9.19 -1.30
C GLU A 67 -0.10 9.31 -1.67
N VAL A 68 0.27 10.30 -2.50
CA VAL A 68 1.66 10.59 -2.87
C VAL A 68 2.54 10.82 -1.63
N TYR A 69 2.02 11.49 -0.60
CA TYR A 69 2.77 11.75 0.64
C TYR A 69 3.15 10.44 1.33
N MET A 70 2.22 9.48 1.35
CA MET A 70 2.48 8.16 1.89
C MET A 70 3.49 7.39 1.05
N HIS A 71 3.39 7.43 -0.28
CA HIS A 71 4.39 6.77 -1.14
C HIS A 71 5.79 7.36 -0.99
N VAL A 72 5.92 8.68 -0.87
CA VAL A 72 7.22 9.33 -0.60
C VAL A 72 7.79 8.86 0.72
N TRP A 73 6.97 8.83 1.78
CA TRP A 73 7.38 8.33 3.08
C TRP A 73 7.87 6.87 3.00
N LEU A 74 7.12 6.01 2.31
CA LEU A 74 7.49 4.60 2.20
C LEU A 74 8.74 4.36 1.35
N VAL A 75 8.89 5.08 0.24
CA VAL A 75 10.11 5.00 -0.58
C VAL A 75 11.32 5.37 0.27
N TYR A 76 11.20 6.45 1.05
CA TYR A 76 12.24 6.86 1.99
C TYR A 76 12.53 5.77 3.03
N ALA A 77 11.51 5.31 3.75
CA ALA A 77 11.65 4.37 4.85
C ALA A 77 12.19 3.02 4.36
N ALA A 78 11.67 2.50 3.24
CA ALA A 78 12.11 1.27 2.63
C ALA A 78 13.60 1.32 2.27
N THR A 79 14.04 2.36 1.58
CA THR A 79 15.45 2.48 1.18
C THR A 79 16.38 2.75 2.36
N GLN A 80 15.91 3.47 3.38
CA GLN A 80 16.77 3.91 4.47
C GLN A 80 16.87 2.90 5.62
N TRP A 81 15.81 2.11 5.87
CA TRP A 81 15.66 1.29 7.07
C TRP A 81 15.32 -0.17 6.79
N CYS A 82 14.76 -0.52 5.62
CA CYS A 82 14.52 -1.91 5.27
C CYS A 82 15.76 -2.51 4.60
N ALA A 83 16.30 -3.57 5.20
CA ALA A 83 17.47 -4.26 4.67
C ALA A 83 17.17 -5.01 3.35
N THR A 84 15.94 -5.49 3.19
CA THR A 84 15.46 -6.23 2.02
C THR A 84 14.03 -5.84 1.69
N GLU A 85 13.62 -6.13 0.45
CA GLU A 85 12.23 -5.99 0.02
C GLU A 85 11.29 -6.93 0.79
N GLU A 86 11.78 -8.12 1.14
CA GLU A 86 11.07 -9.08 1.99
C GLU A 86 10.75 -8.49 3.38
N ALA A 87 11.71 -7.77 3.99
CA ALA A 87 11.48 -7.12 5.27
C ALA A 87 10.41 -6.00 5.19
N LEU A 88 10.35 -5.29 4.06
CA LEU A 88 9.28 -4.32 3.80
C LEU A 88 7.93 -5.04 3.66
N MET A 89 7.88 -6.13 2.88
CA MET A 89 6.67 -6.94 2.69
C MET A 89 6.13 -7.47 4.02
N ASP A 90 6.99 -8.07 4.84
CA ASP A 90 6.62 -8.62 6.15
C ASP A 90 6.02 -7.54 7.07
N HIS A 91 6.62 -6.35 7.08
CA HIS A 91 6.07 -5.22 7.82
C HIS A 91 4.66 -4.85 7.30
N PHE A 92 4.46 -4.83 5.99
CA PHE A 92 3.16 -4.51 5.41
C PHE A 92 2.09 -5.57 5.71
N ILE A 93 2.45 -6.85 5.62
CA ILE A 93 1.57 -7.96 6.00
C ILE A 93 1.14 -7.78 7.46
N GLU A 94 2.09 -7.57 8.37
CA GLU A 94 1.80 -7.43 9.79
C GLU A 94 0.98 -6.17 10.11
N SER A 95 1.31 -5.03 9.50
CA SER A 95 0.57 -3.78 9.63
C SER A 95 -0.88 -3.93 9.15
N ASN A 96 -1.11 -4.64 8.04
CA ASN A 96 -2.45 -4.92 7.54
C ASN A 96 -3.22 -5.92 8.41
N ARG A 97 -2.58 -6.99 8.90
CA ARG A 97 -3.19 -7.93 9.86
C ARG A 97 -3.71 -7.18 11.09
N LYS A 98 -2.88 -6.36 11.72
CA LYS A 98 -3.29 -5.54 12.88
C LYS A 98 -4.39 -4.54 12.54
N LEU A 99 -4.38 -3.96 11.34
CA LEU A 99 -5.46 -3.08 10.89
C LEU A 99 -6.79 -3.85 10.80
N PHE A 100 -6.77 -5.04 10.20
CA PHE A 100 -7.97 -5.84 9.98
C PHE A 100 -8.50 -6.52 11.25
N GLU A 101 -7.67 -6.66 12.29
CA GLU A 101 -8.08 -7.14 13.61
C GLU A 101 -9.02 -6.18 14.35
N HIS A 102 -8.94 -4.87 14.07
CA HIS A 102 -9.84 -3.90 14.70
C HIS A 102 -11.30 -4.20 14.37
N PHE A 103 -12.17 -4.10 15.39
CA PHE A 103 -13.56 -4.54 15.36
C PHE A 103 -14.36 -4.03 14.14
N ALA A 104 -14.14 -2.77 13.73
CA ALA A 104 -14.79 -2.17 12.57
C ALA A 104 -14.39 -2.83 11.23
N TYR A 105 -13.16 -3.32 11.11
CA TYR A 105 -12.63 -3.95 9.90
C TYR A 105 -12.83 -5.47 9.91
N ARG A 106 -12.82 -6.08 11.09
CA ARG A 106 -12.97 -7.53 11.26
C ARG A 106 -14.25 -8.09 10.63
N VAL A 107 -15.37 -7.38 10.77
CA VAL A 107 -16.66 -7.78 10.16
C VAL A 107 -16.62 -7.74 8.65
N MET A 108 -15.81 -6.85 8.06
CA MET A 108 -15.69 -6.80 6.61
C MET A 108 -14.94 -8.02 6.09
N PHE A 109 -13.86 -8.48 6.73
CA PHE A 109 -12.99 -9.51 6.14
C PHE A 109 -13.32 -10.94 6.61
N ARG A 110 -13.94 -11.10 7.77
CA ARG A 110 -14.31 -12.40 8.33
C ARG A 110 -15.63 -12.88 7.71
N LEU A 111 -15.80 -14.20 7.55
CA LEU A 111 -17.03 -14.89 7.08
C LEU A 111 -17.22 -15.00 5.55
N VAL A 112 -16.28 -14.53 4.75
CA VAL A 112 -16.29 -14.71 3.29
C VAL A 112 -15.06 -15.55 2.92
N GLY A 113 -15.24 -16.68 2.22
CA GLY A 113 -14.10 -17.51 1.82
C GLY A 113 -13.14 -16.78 0.84
N PRO A 114 -11.93 -17.33 0.57
CA PRO A 114 -10.87 -16.65 -0.18
C PRO A 114 -11.30 -16.13 -1.57
N ARG A 115 -12.08 -16.89 -2.34
CA ARG A 115 -12.58 -16.43 -3.64
C ARG A 115 -13.54 -15.24 -3.49
N LYS A 116 -14.34 -15.23 -2.42
CA LYS A 116 -15.33 -14.18 -2.18
C LYS A 116 -14.66 -12.89 -1.72
N ILE A 117 -13.63 -12.95 -0.87
CA ILE A 117 -12.87 -11.75 -0.48
C ILE A 117 -12.23 -11.09 -1.70
N ILE A 118 -11.63 -11.89 -2.60
CA ILE A 118 -11.01 -11.39 -3.83
C ILE A 118 -12.04 -10.80 -4.79
N SER A 119 -13.21 -11.45 -4.96
CA SER A 119 -14.29 -10.88 -5.78
C SER A 119 -14.81 -9.53 -5.27
N GLN A 120 -14.50 -9.18 -4.02
CA GLN A 120 -14.87 -7.92 -3.38
C GLN A 120 -13.68 -6.95 -3.23
N ALA A 121 -12.52 -7.27 -3.83
CA ALA A 121 -11.31 -6.46 -3.71
C ALA A 121 -11.57 -5.00 -4.09
N ALA A 122 -12.28 -4.74 -5.19
CA ALA A 122 -12.61 -3.39 -5.64
C ALA A 122 -13.44 -2.59 -4.62
N ALA A 123 -14.45 -3.22 -4.02
CA ALA A 123 -15.28 -2.57 -3.01
C ALA A 123 -14.48 -2.24 -1.74
N ARG A 124 -13.56 -3.14 -1.36
CA ARG A 124 -12.69 -2.95 -0.19
C ARG A 124 -11.63 -1.90 -0.44
N TRP A 125 -11.05 -1.89 -1.65
CA TRP A 125 -10.10 -0.88 -2.07
C TRP A 125 -10.70 0.52 -1.92
N ARG A 126 -11.93 0.74 -2.42
CA ARG A 126 -12.64 2.02 -2.26
C ARG A 126 -12.92 2.43 -0.82
N ASN A 127 -12.88 1.51 0.15
CA ASN A 127 -12.99 1.87 1.56
C ASN A 127 -11.73 2.53 2.11
N PHE A 128 -10.58 2.35 1.44
CA PHE A 128 -9.28 2.86 1.88
C PHE A 128 -8.60 3.79 0.88
N HIS A 129 -8.97 3.72 -0.40
CA HIS A 129 -8.34 4.47 -1.50
C HIS A 129 -9.38 5.20 -2.36
N GLN A 130 -8.97 6.33 -2.93
CA GLN A 130 -9.65 7.12 -3.95
C GLN A 130 -8.66 7.39 -5.09
N GLY A 131 -9.15 7.56 -6.33
CA GLY A 131 -8.32 7.86 -7.50
C GLY A 131 -7.60 6.64 -8.13
N THR A 132 -7.49 5.52 -7.41
CA THR A 132 -6.92 4.26 -7.88
C THR A 132 -7.94 3.11 -7.76
N THR A 133 -7.73 2.00 -8.49
CA THR A 133 -8.60 0.82 -8.42
C THR A 133 -7.81 -0.47 -8.25
N LEU A 134 -8.41 -1.45 -7.57
CA LEU A 134 -7.91 -2.82 -7.49
C LEU A 134 -9.04 -3.78 -7.90
N GLU A 135 -8.98 -4.27 -9.13
CA GLU A 135 -10.05 -5.06 -9.75
C GLU A 135 -9.62 -6.51 -9.98
N PRO A 136 -10.40 -7.52 -9.55
CA PRO A 136 -10.12 -8.90 -9.92
C PRO A 136 -10.47 -9.13 -11.40
N ILE A 137 -9.49 -9.60 -12.17
CA ILE A 137 -9.64 -9.88 -13.61
C ILE A 137 -9.96 -11.34 -13.85
N GLU A 138 -9.38 -12.22 -13.03
CA GLU A 138 -9.61 -13.65 -13.11
C GLU A 138 -9.65 -14.26 -11.71
N ILE A 139 -10.60 -15.17 -11.46
CA ILE A 139 -10.74 -15.87 -10.17
C ILE A 139 -10.93 -17.37 -10.39
N ARG A 140 -9.87 -18.13 -10.18
CA ARG A 140 -9.85 -19.60 -10.15
C ARG A 140 -10.07 -20.11 -8.71
N PRO A 141 -10.16 -21.44 -8.47
CA PRO A 141 -10.38 -21.96 -7.12
C PRO A 141 -9.29 -21.63 -6.09
N ARG A 142 -8.03 -21.52 -6.53
CA ARG A 142 -6.83 -21.33 -5.69
C ARG A 142 -5.87 -20.25 -6.20
N GLU A 143 -6.34 -19.47 -7.16
CA GLU A 143 -5.56 -18.44 -7.82
C GLU A 143 -6.48 -17.32 -8.26
N ALA A 144 -6.00 -16.09 -8.22
CA ALA A 144 -6.66 -14.95 -8.84
C ALA A 144 -5.65 -13.94 -9.37
N VAL A 145 -6.04 -13.22 -10.42
CA VAL A 145 -5.29 -12.11 -10.98
C VAL A 145 -6.05 -10.83 -10.68
N LEU A 146 -5.37 -9.83 -10.11
CA LEU A 146 -5.91 -8.50 -9.84
C LEU A 146 -5.12 -7.44 -10.58
N HIS A 147 -5.81 -6.45 -11.12
CA HIS A 147 -5.22 -5.27 -11.71
C HIS A 147 -5.33 -4.09 -10.76
N HIS A 148 -4.20 -3.47 -10.44
CA HIS A 148 -4.15 -2.19 -9.76
C HIS A 148 -3.86 -1.09 -10.77
N VAL A 149 -4.89 -0.31 -11.07
CA VAL A 149 -4.83 0.78 -12.03
C VAL A 149 -4.60 2.08 -11.29
N VAL A 150 -3.57 2.81 -11.72
CA VAL A 150 -3.11 4.05 -11.09
C VAL A 150 -2.78 5.10 -12.16
N PRO A 151 -2.80 6.40 -11.82
CA PRO A 151 -2.18 7.40 -12.66
C PRO A 151 -0.70 7.09 -12.90
N ALA A 152 -0.16 7.58 -14.01
CA ALA A 152 1.21 7.24 -14.42
C ALA A 152 2.22 7.59 -13.33
N ASN A 153 3.07 6.62 -13.00
CA ASN A 153 4.12 6.70 -11.97
C ASN A 153 3.61 6.98 -10.54
N HIS A 154 2.29 6.98 -10.29
CA HIS A 154 1.74 7.25 -8.97
C HIS A 154 2.17 6.20 -7.93
N CYS A 155 2.23 4.92 -8.31
CA CYS A 155 2.64 3.86 -7.41
C CYS A 155 4.02 3.33 -7.83
N PRO A 156 5.11 3.67 -7.13
CA PRO A 156 6.44 3.16 -7.45
C PRO A 156 6.56 1.67 -7.11
N GLU A 157 7.41 0.94 -7.85
CA GLU A 157 7.51 -0.53 -7.81
C GLU A 157 7.69 -1.13 -6.41
N PRO A 158 8.58 -0.64 -5.52
CA PRO A 158 8.70 -1.18 -4.17
C PRO A 158 7.39 -1.10 -3.36
N ILE A 159 6.56 -0.10 -3.67
CA ILE A 159 5.28 0.12 -2.98
C ILE A 159 4.17 -0.70 -3.60
N ALA A 160 4.19 -0.89 -4.91
CA ALA A 160 3.33 -1.87 -5.57
C ALA A 160 3.55 -3.26 -4.96
N HIS A 161 4.80 -3.65 -4.73
CA HIS A 161 5.13 -4.90 -4.05
C HIS A 161 4.61 -4.89 -2.61
N ALA A 162 4.83 -3.82 -1.84
CA ALA A 162 4.30 -3.72 -0.47
C ALA A 162 2.76 -3.86 -0.38
N TYR A 163 2.01 -3.41 -1.39
CA TYR A 163 0.55 -3.62 -1.44
C TYR A 163 0.13 -5.08 -1.59
N ALA A 164 0.99 -5.96 -2.10
CA ALA A 164 0.75 -7.39 -2.06
C ALA A 164 0.54 -7.89 -0.62
N GLY A 165 1.19 -7.27 0.37
CA GLY A 165 1.01 -7.59 1.78
C GLY A 165 -0.43 -7.37 2.28
N ALA A 166 -1.14 -6.37 1.76
CA ALA A 166 -2.55 -6.15 2.07
C ALA A 166 -3.45 -7.24 1.47
N ILE A 167 -3.13 -7.71 0.26
CA ILE A 167 -3.82 -8.83 -0.40
C ILE A 167 -3.60 -10.12 0.40
N ILE A 168 -2.35 -10.42 0.75
CA ILE A 168 -1.97 -11.58 1.58
C ILE A 168 -2.77 -11.57 2.89
N ALA A 169 -2.67 -10.49 3.67
CA ALA A 169 -3.35 -10.37 4.95
C ALA A 169 -4.88 -10.51 4.82
N GLY A 170 -5.48 -9.94 3.77
CA GLY A 170 -6.92 -10.02 3.52
C GLY A 170 -7.38 -11.43 3.15
N VAL A 171 -6.60 -12.16 2.35
CA VAL A 171 -6.92 -13.53 1.89
C VAL A 171 -6.68 -14.56 3.00
N GLU A 172 -5.64 -14.39 3.82
CA GLU A 172 -5.42 -15.18 5.03
C GLU A 172 -6.56 -15.02 6.03
N LEU A 173 -7.03 -13.78 6.25
CA LEU A 173 -8.14 -13.50 7.16
C LEU A 173 -9.47 -14.11 6.68
N ALA A 174 -9.59 -14.34 5.37
CA ALA A 174 -10.69 -15.07 4.73
C ALA A 174 -10.57 -16.61 4.88
N GLY A 175 -9.52 -17.10 5.56
CA GLY A 175 -9.31 -18.51 5.90
C GLY A 175 -8.36 -19.26 4.97
N ALA A 176 -7.72 -18.59 4.02
CA ALA A 176 -6.69 -19.19 3.18
C ALA A 176 -5.40 -19.47 3.96
N ARG A 177 -4.60 -20.41 3.46
CA ARG A 177 -3.25 -20.70 3.96
C ARG A 177 -2.24 -20.58 2.84
N GLU A 178 -0.96 -20.45 3.21
CA GLU A 178 0.16 -20.41 2.24
C GLU A 178 -0.13 -19.43 1.10
N VAL A 179 -0.50 -18.20 1.46
CA VAL A 179 -0.90 -17.19 0.49
C VAL A 179 0.35 -16.54 -0.07
N GLU A 180 0.48 -16.59 -1.39
CA GLU A 180 1.58 -15.98 -2.13
C GLU A 180 1.01 -14.97 -3.12
N VAL A 181 1.69 -13.82 -3.27
CA VAL A 181 1.31 -12.81 -4.25
C VAL A 181 2.56 -12.40 -5.03
N GLU A 182 2.56 -12.74 -6.31
CA GLU A 182 3.54 -12.25 -7.26
C GLU A 182 3.08 -10.91 -7.81
N THR A 183 3.95 -9.91 -7.81
CA THR A 183 3.65 -8.57 -8.32
C THR A 183 4.49 -8.26 -9.55
N ARG A 184 3.87 -7.63 -10.55
CA ARG A 184 4.55 -7.17 -11.75
C ARG A 184 4.04 -5.80 -12.17
N ALA A 185 4.94 -4.83 -12.32
CA ALA A 185 4.64 -3.59 -13.02
C ALA A 185 4.53 -3.89 -14.53
N GLN A 186 3.31 -3.83 -15.08
CA GLN A 186 3.08 -4.06 -16.51
C GLN A 186 3.27 -2.77 -17.33
N SER A 187 2.97 -1.62 -16.74
CA SER A 187 3.17 -0.29 -17.32
C SER A 187 3.19 0.77 -16.22
N PRO A 188 3.52 2.04 -16.50
CA PRO A 188 3.45 3.12 -15.52
C PRO A 188 2.08 3.32 -14.84
N THR A 189 1.01 2.77 -15.41
CA THR A 189 -0.37 2.92 -14.95
C THR A 189 -1.02 1.61 -14.48
N LEU A 190 -0.28 0.49 -14.53
CA LEU A 190 -0.84 -0.83 -14.25
C LEU A 190 0.15 -1.73 -13.53
N ASN A 191 -0.22 -2.13 -12.31
CA ASN A 191 0.40 -3.23 -11.58
C ASN A 191 -0.51 -4.45 -11.62
N VAL A 192 0.08 -5.62 -11.81
CA VAL A 192 -0.62 -6.91 -11.83
C VAL A 192 -0.21 -7.71 -10.61
N PHE A 193 -1.19 -8.20 -9.88
CA PHE A 193 -1.02 -9.09 -8.74
C PHE A 193 -1.55 -10.48 -9.09
N THR A 194 -0.70 -11.50 -8.97
CA THR A 194 -1.13 -12.90 -9.09
C THR A 194 -1.11 -13.52 -7.70
N CYS A 195 -2.29 -13.70 -7.12
CA CYS A 195 -2.49 -14.26 -5.79
C CYS A 195 -2.77 -15.76 -5.87
N ARG A 196 -2.07 -16.58 -5.10
CA ARG A 196 -2.26 -18.04 -4.98
C ARG A 196 -2.44 -18.44 -3.53
N TRP A 197 -3.20 -19.50 -3.25
CA TRP A 197 -3.45 -19.97 -1.87
C TRP A 197 -3.85 -21.45 -1.75
N ARG A 198 -3.71 -22.00 -0.53
CA ARG A 198 -4.18 -23.32 -0.11
C ARG A 198 -5.40 -23.29 0.82
#